data_AF-A0AAU5H6R3-F1
#
_entry.id   AF-A0AAU5H6R3-F1
#
_cell.length_a   1.000
_cell.length_b   1.000
_cell.length_c   1.000
_cell.angle_alpha   90.00
_cell.angle_beta   90.00
_cell.angle_gamma   90.00
#
_symmetry.space_group_name_H-M   'P 1'
#
loop_
_entity.id
_entity.type
_entity.pdbx_description
1 polymer ?
#
loop_
_entity_poly.entity_id
_entity_poly.type
_entity_poly.pdbx_seq_one_letter_code
_entity_poly.pdbx_strand_id
1 'polypeptide(L)'
;MTRPMVTERLVEAVAHWTEGRHDEAQEILADLARTGTPSLMYGVATGLAVMAKAALVKMHGLDGETVSWIILTPDGSRPEDSVPPPHLFAARFITAFANGDIATTLALYGAAFTAPDPELWPACMQMLLAATGEAVRAATPGDDR
;
A
#
# COMPACT_ATOMS: atom_id res chain seq x y z
N MET A 1 -5.47 20.97 6.75
CA MET A 1 -6.05 19.74 6.17
C MET A 1 -6.71 18.96 7.29
N THR A 2 -8.02 18.74 7.25
CA THR A 2 -8.74 17.96 8.27
C THR A 2 -8.67 16.47 7.92
N ARG A 3 -8.70 15.58 8.92
CA ARG A 3 -8.63 14.10 8.76
C ARG A 3 -9.60 13.51 7.71
N PRO A 4 -10.84 14.01 7.53
CA PRO A 4 -11.76 13.54 6.47
C PRO A 4 -11.20 13.72 5.05
N MET A 5 -10.46 14.82 4.80
CA MET A 5 -9.92 15.13 3.47
C MET A 5 -8.83 14.15 3.03
N VAL A 6 -8.07 13.58 3.97
CA VAL A 6 -6.99 12.63 3.63
C VAL A 6 -7.57 11.33 3.12
N THR A 7 -8.59 10.80 3.81
CA THR A 7 -9.24 9.55 3.40
C THR A 7 -9.89 9.68 2.03
N GLU A 8 -10.59 10.79 1.77
CA GLU A 8 -11.21 11.07 0.46
C GLU A 8 -10.16 11.10 -0.66
N ARG A 9 -9.04 11.80 -0.45
CA ARG A 9 -7.94 11.84 -1.41
C ARG A 9 -7.30 10.47 -1.64
N LEU A 10 -7.21 9.62 -0.62
CA LEU A 10 -6.69 8.26 -0.80
C LEU A 10 -7.62 7.36 -1.60
N VAL A 11 -8.93 7.46 -1.36
CA VAL A 11 -9.93 6.75 -2.16
C VAL A 11 -9.87 7.22 -3.61
N GLU A 12 -9.76 8.54 -3.84
CA GLU A 12 -9.61 9.13 -5.17
C GLU A 12 -8.34 8.64 -5.88
N ALA A 13 -7.19 8.62 -5.18
CA ALA A 13 -5.93 8.10 -5.74
C ALA A 13 -6.04 6.64 -6.15
N VAL A 14 -6.66 5.80 -5.30
CA VAL A 14 -6.87 4.38 -5.63
C VAL A 14 -7.86 4.22 -6.78
N ALA A 15 -8.92 5.03 -6.85
CA ALA A 15 -9.86 5.01 -7.97
C ALA A 15 -9.17 5.36 -9.29
N HIS A 16 -8.39 6.45 -9.33
CA HIS A 16 -7.56 6.80 -10.48
C HIS A 16 -6.63 5.65 -10.89
N TRP A 17 -5.99 4.97 -9.93
CA TRP A 17 -5.18 3.80 -10.24
C TRP A 17 -6.00 2.70 -10.93
N THR A 18 -7.15 2.33 -10.35
CA THR A 18 -7.99 1.24 -10.89
C THR A 18 -8.52 1.52 -12.30
N GLU A 19 -8.67 2.79 -12.66
CA GLU A 19 -9.12 3.26 -13.98
C GLU A 19 -7.98 3.44 -14.98
N GLY A 20 -6.73 3.11 -14.62
CA GLY A 20 -5.55 3.30 -15.47
C GLY A 20 -5.01 4.73 -15.51
N ARG A 21 -5.58 5.65 -14.72
CA ARG A 21 -5.13 7.05 -14.56
C ARG A 21 -4.00 7.14 -13.54
N HIS A 22 -2.91 6.41 -13.78
CA HIS A 22 -1.82 6.25 -12.81
C HIS A 22 -1.10 7.57 -12.48
N ASP A 23 -0.94 8.46 -13.45
CA ASP A 23 -0.29 9.76 -13.25
C ASP A 23 -1.10 10.64 -12.27
N GLU A 24 -2.43 10.66 -12.41
CA GLU A 24 -3.32 11.38 -11.51
C GLU A 24 -3.28 10.79 -10.09
N ALA A 25 -3.25 9.45 -9.97
CA ALA A 25 -3.09 8.78 -8.69
C ALA A 25 -1.78 9.17 -7.99
N GLN A 26 -0.67 9.24 -8.74
CA GLN A 26 0.64 9.64 -8.23
C GLN A 26 0.69 11.13 -7.86
N GLU A 27 0.02 12.01 -8.61
CA GLU A 27 -0.05 13.43 -8.29
C GLU A 27 -0.75 13.68 -6.95
N ILE A 28 -1.84 12.96 -6.66
CA ILE A 28 -2.52 13.03 -5.35
C ILE A 28 -1.56 12.64 -4.22
N LEU A 29 -0.80 11.55 -4.40
CA LEU A 29 0.17 11.10 -3.41
C LEU A 29 1.31 12.12 -3.22
N ALA A 30 1.77 12.74 -4.30
CA ALA A 30 2.80 13.77 -4.26
C ALA A 30 2.31 15.04 -3.54
N ASP A 31 1.06 15.45 -3.75
CA ASP A 31 0.45 16.59 -3.05
C ASP A 31 0.30 16.35 -1.54
N LEU A 32 -0.11 15.12 -1.16
CA LEU A 32 -0.17 14.70 0.25
C LEU A 32 1.23 14.73 0.88
N ALA A 33 2.26 14.28 0.16
CA ALA A 33 3.64 14.30 0.64
C ALA A 33 4.18 15.72 0.79
N ARG A 34 3.88 16.64 -0.15
CA ARG A 34 4.35 18.03 -0.14
C ARG A 34 3.83 18.84 1.06
N THR A 35 2.63 18.51 1.52
CA THR A 35 1.94 19.24 2.60
C THR A 35 1.89 18.47 3.92
N GLY A 36 2.38 17.22 3.92
CA GLY A 36 2.24 16.28 5.01
C GLY A 36 3.40 16.27 6.00
N THR A 37 3.08 15.94 7.26
CA THR A 37 4.09 15.56 8.25
C THR A 37 4.42 14.07 8.11
N PRO A 38 5.54 13.58 8.68
CA PRO A 38 5.83 12.14 8.71
C PRO A 38 4.68 11.32 9.32
N SER A 39 4.07 11.81 10.41
CA SER A 39 2.91 11.17 11.01
C SER A 39 1.69 11.12 10.08
N LEU A 40 1.48 12.17 9.27
CA LEU A 40 0.43 12.17 8.26
C LEU A 40 0.70 11.13 7.18
N MET A 41 1.94 11.06 6.69
CA MET A 41 2.34 10.13 5.64
C MET A 41 2.34 8.67 6.12
N TYR A 42 2.60 8.42 7.41
CA TYR A 42 2.33 7.11 8.02
C TYR A 42 0.83 6.80 7.99
N GLY A 43 -0.02 7.77 8.32
CA GLY A 43 -1.47 7.66 8.17
C GLY A 43 -1.88 7.29 6.74
N VAL A 44 -1.28 7.93 5.73
CA VAL A 44 -1.48 7.61 4.31
C VAL A 44 -1.10 6.15 4.00
N ALA A 45 0.09 5.71 4.42
CA ALA A 45 0.54 4.33 4.21
C ALA A 45 -0.43 3.31 4.86
N THR A 46 -0.88 3.58 6.10
CA THR A 46 -1.85 2.71 6.77
C THR A 46 -3.22 2.72 6.07
N GLY A 47 -3.68 3.86 5.54
CA GLY A 47 -4.92 3.95 4.78
C GLY A 47 -4.88 3.10 3.49
N LEU A 48 -3.76 3.14 2.77
CA LEU A 48 -3.52 2.27 1.62
C LEU A 48 -3.53 0.78 2.02
N ALA A 49 -2.91 0.44 3.14
CA ALA A 49 -2.88 -0.93 3.66
C ALA A 49 -4.26 -1.43 4.12
N VAL A 50 -5.12 -0.56 4.66
CA VAL A 50 -6.54 -0.89 4.97
C VAL A 50 -7.27 -1.32 3.71
N MET A 51 -7.16 -0.54 2.63
CA MET A 51 -7.83 -0.84 1.37
C MET A 51 -7.27 -2.13 0.74
N ALA A 52 -5.94 -2.31 0.77
CA ALA A 52 -5.31 -3.54 0.30
C ALA A 52 -5.79 -4.77 1.09
N LYS A 53 -5.85 -4.69 2.43
CA LYS A 53 -6.37 -5.76 3.29
C LYS A 53 -7.81 -6.12 2.91
N ALA A 54 -8.68 -5.12 2.77
CA ALA A 54 -10.08 -5.34 2.40
C ALA A 54 -10.21 -6.03 1.03
N ALA A 55 -9.42 -5.60 0.04
CA ALA A 55 -9.37 -6.20 -1.28
C ALA A 55 -8.89 -7.66 -1.23
N LEU A 56 -7.81 -7.95 -0.51
CA LEU A 56 -7.27 -9.30 -0.36
C LEU A 56 -8.26 -10.24 0.34
N VAL A 57 -8.91 -9.79 1.43
CA VAL A 57 -9.97 -10.55 2.11
C VAL A 57 -11.09 -10.93 1.14
N LYS A 58 -11.53 -9.97 0.31
CA LYS A 58 -12.55 -10.19 -0.72
C LYS A 58 -12.09 -11.19 -1.79
N MET A 59 -10.87 -11.04 -2.32
CA MET A 59 -10.31 -11.93 -3.37
C MET A 59 -10.21 -13.38 -2.92
N HIS A 60 -9.85 -13.61 -1.65
CA HIS A 60 -9.65 -14.95 -1.12
C HIS A 60 -10.88 -15.55 -0.45
N GLY A 61 -12.03 -14.84 -0.47
CA GLY A 61 -13.27 -15.30 0.17
C GLY A 61 -13.10 -15.56 1.67
N LEU A 62 -12.16 -14.86 2.31
CA LEU A 62 -11.80 -15.05 3.70
C LEU A 62 -12.81 -14.33 4.59
N ASP A 63 -13.10 -14.92 5.74
CA ASP A 63 -13.67 -14.14 6.83
C ASP A 63 -12.60 -13.19 7.38
N GLY A 64 -13.03 -12.07 7.97
CA GLY A 64 -12.12 -11.04 8.49
C GLY A 64 -11.16 -11.52 9.59
N GLU A 65 -11.27 -12.79 10.02
CA GLU A 65 -10.53 -13.44 11.11
C GLU A 65 -9.44 -14.41 10.62
N THR A 66 -8.98 -14.28 9.38
CA THR A 66 -7.84 -15.08 8.89
C THR A 66 -6.65 -14.95 9.82
N VAL A 67 -6.16 -16.10 10.30
CA VAL A 67 -5.18 -16.19 11.38
C VAL A 67 -3.79 -15.65 11.02
N SER A 68 -3.39 -15.62 9.74
CA SER A 68 -2.12 -15.01 9.29
C SER A 68 -2.02 -14.84 7.76
N TRP A 69 -1.46 -13.71 7.33
CA TRP A 69 -0.99 -13.44 5.96
C TRP A 69 0.51 -13.70 5.85
N ILE A 70 0.94 -14.30 4.74
CA ILE A 70 2.35 -14.59 4.44
C ILE A 70 2.71 -14.15 3.02
N ILE A 71 3.99 -13.81 2.82
CA ILE A 71 4.56 -13.52 1.50
C ILE A 71 5.20 -14.79 0.98
N LEU A 72 4.83 -15.21 -0.24
CA LEU A 72 5.40 -16.36 -0.92
C LEU A 72 5.90 -15.94 -2.30
N THR A 73 7.11 -16.38 -2.64
CA THR A 73 7.60 -16.38 -4.02
C THR A 73 7.13 -17.66 -4.72
N PRO A 74 6.90 -17.65 -6.05
CA PRO A 74 6.45 -18.84 -6.77
C PRO A 74 7.41 -20.03 -6.69
N ASP A 75 8.71 -19.77 -6.52
CA ASP A 75 9.78 -20.76 -6.49
C ASP A 75 10.27 -21.08 -5.06
N GLY A 76 9.67 -20.47 -4.03
CA GLY A 76 10.08 -20.63 -2.63
C GLY A 76 11.41 -19.95 -2.27
N SER A 77 11.98 -19.16 -3.18
CA SER A 77 13.14 -18.32 -2.89
C SER A 77 12.81 -17.25 -1.86
N ARG A 78 13.85 -16.70 -1.23
CA ARG A 78 13.69 -15.55 -0.34
C ARG A 78 13.29 -14.32 -1.16
N PRO A 79 12.18 -13.63 -0.84
CA PRO A 79 11.78 -12.43 -1.57
C PRO A 79 12.88 -11.36 -1.67
N GLU A 80 13.75 -11.30 -0.67
CA GLU A 80 14.89 -10.37 -0.62
C GLU A 80 15.89 -10.55 -1.77
N ASP A 81 15.96 -11.75 -2.35
CA ASP A 81 16.96 -12.09 -3.38
C ASP A 81 16.49 -11.71 -4.79
N SER A 82 15.18 -11.49 -4.99
CA SER A 82 14.57 -11.37 -6.32
C SER A 82 13.62 -10.18 -6.48
N VAL A 83 13.16 -9.56 -5.38
CA VAL A 83 12.16 -8.49 -5.41
C VAL A 83 12.81 -7.13 -5.12
N PRO A 84 12.62 -6.11 -5.99
CA PRO A 84 13.16 -4.77 -5.74
C PRO A 84 12.68 -4.18 -4.40
N PRO A 85 13.50 -3.36 -3.70
CA PRO A 85 13.17 -2.87 -2.37
C PRO A 85 11.79 -2.19 -2.21
N PRO A 86 11.31 -1.34 -3.14
CA PRO A 86 9.98 -0.74 -3.04
C PRO A 86 8.83 -1.76 -3.07
N HIS A 87 8.97 -2.82 -3.87
CA HIS A 87 7.97 -3.88 -3.98
C HIS A 87 7.94 -4.70 -2.70
N LEU A 88 9.13 -5.03 -2.17
CA LEU A 88 9.27 -5.77 -0.93
C LEU A 88 8.76 -4.96 0.27
N PHE A 89 9.00 -3.64 0.29
CA PHE A 89 8.41 -2.72 1.26
C PHE A 89 6.88 -2.79 1.22
N ALA A 90 6.25 -2.59 0.06
CA ALA A 90 4.80 -2.58 -0.07
C ALA A 90 4.18 -3.91 0.39
N ALA A 91 4.72 -5.03 -0.07
CA ALA A 91 4.27 -6.36 0.34
C ALA A 91 4.38 -6.56 1.86
N ARG A 92 5.56 -6.31 2.45
CA ARG A 92 5.77 -6.47 3.90
C ARG A 92 4.92 -5.52 4.72
N PHE A 93 4.72 -4.29 4.27
CA PHE A 93 3.91 -3.31 4.97
C PHE A 93 2.44 -3.73 4.99
N ILE A 94 1.88 -4.13 3.85
CA ILE A 94 0.51 -4.65 3.76
C ILE A 94 0.35 -5.90 4.62
N THR A 95 1.28 -6.86 4.53
CA THR A 95 1.23 -8.11 5.32
C THR A 95 1.30 -7.83 6.82
N ALA A 96 2.25 -7.01 7.27
CA ALA A 96 2.37 -6.63 8.68
C ALA A 96 1.10 -5.94 9.19
N PHE A 97 0.58 -4.99 8.41
CA PHE A 97 -0.68 -4.32 8.73
C PHE A 97 -1.86 -5.29 8.80
N ALA A 98 -1.97 -6.20 7.82
CA ALA A 98 -3.04 -7.19 7.76
C ALA A 98 -3.04 -8.12 8.97
N ASN A 99 -1.84 -8.48 9.46
CA ASN A 99 -1.60 -9.28 10.66
C ASN A 99 -1.70 -8.51 11.99
N GLY A 100 -1.96 -7.20 11.96
CA GLY A 100 -2.01 -6.36 13.16
C GLY A 100 -0.65 -6.09 13.81
N ASP A 101 0.45 -6.32 13.09
CA ASP A 101 1.81 -6.08 13.58
C ASP A 101 2.20 -4.61 13.41
N ILE A 102 1.73 -3.78 14.34
CA ILE A 102 1.96 -2.33 14.36
C ILE A 102 3.46 -2.00 14.54
N ALA A 103 4.20 -2.83 15.28
CA ALA A 103 5.62 -2.62 15.49
C ALA A 103 6.40 -2.74 14.17
N THR A 104 6.09 -3.77 13.38
CA THR A 104 6.70 -3.97 12.07
C THR A 104 6.26 -2.89 11.07
N THR A 105 4.99 -2.47 11.03
CA THR A 105 4.57 -1.38 10.12
C THR A 105 5.30 -0.07 10.43
N LEU A 106 5.46 0.28 11.70
CA LEU A 106 6.24 1.45 12.11
C LEU A 106 7.72 1.33 11.74
N ALA A 107 8.33 0.16 11.97
CA ALA A 107 9.73 -0.07 11.66
C ALA A 107 10.00 0.01 10.15
N LEU A 108 9.14 -0.59 9.32
CA LEU A 108 9.23 -0.51 7.86
C LEU A 108 9.10 0.93 7.36
N TYR A 109 8.06 1.65 7.83
CA TYR A 109 7.86 3.06 7.48
C TYR A 109 9.06 3.92 7.88
N GLY A 110 9.51 3.78 9.13
CA GLY A 110 10.66 4.53 9.65
C GLY A 110 11.91 4.28 8.84
N ALA A 111 12.23 3.00 8.55
CA ALA A 111 13.41 2.63 7.77
C ALA A 111 13.38 3.22 6.35
N ALA A 112 12.23 3.20 5.68
CA ALA A 112 12.09 3.79 4.35
C ALA A 112 12.17 5.32 4.41
N PHE A 113 11.51 5.96 5.38
CA PHE A 113 11.46 7.42 5.53
C PHE A 113 12.82 8.03 5.90
N THR A 114 13.63 7.33 6.71
CA THR A 114 14.96 7.81 7.13
C THR A 114 16.11 7.25 6.28
N ALA A 115 15.80 6.62 5.14
CA ALA A 115 16.82 6.05 4.28
C ALA A 115 17.74 7.17 3.73
N PRO A 116 19.05 6.93 3.59
CA PRO A 116 19.97 7.90 2.99
C PRO A 116 19.67 8.20 1.51
N ASP A 117 19.05 7.24 0.81
CA ASP A 117 18.62 7.38 -0.57
C ASP A 117 17.33 8.21 -0.65
N PRO A 118 17.36 9.42 -1.23
CA PRO A 118 16.19 10.29 -1.30
C PRO A 118 15.07 9.73 -2.20
N GLU A 119 15.40 8.82 -3.12
CA GLU A 119 14.43 8.25 -4.07
C GLU A 119 13.70 7.03 -3.51
N LEU A 120 14.24 6.40 -2.46
CA LEU A 120 13.69 5.17 -1.91
C LEU A 120 12.31 5.40 -1.27
N TRP A 121 12.17 6.44 -0.44
CA TRP A 121 10.91 6.74 0.23
C TRP A 121 9.76 7.02 -0.75
N PRO A 122 9.91 7.94 -1.73
CA PRO A 122 8.91 8.13 -2.79
C PRO A 122 8.57 6.84 -3.53
N ALA A 123 9.57 6.05 -3.94
CA ALA A 123 9.35 4.80 -4.65
C ALA A 123 8.55 3.78 -3.82
N CYS A 124 8.85 3.66 -2.52
CA CYS A 124 8.11 2.80 -1.59
C CYS A 124 6.64 3.21 -1.48
N MET A 125 6.34 4.51 -1.42
CA MET A 125 4.96 4.99 -1.33
C MET A 125 4.19 4.85 -2.64
N GLN A 126 4.83 5.11 -3.78
CA GLN A 126 4.24 4.87 -5.10
C GLN A 126 3.94 3.38 -5.29
N MET A 127 4.86 2.50 -4.90
CA MET A 127 4.65 1.06 -5.00
C MET A 127 3.56 0.56 -4.03
N LEU A 128 3.44 1.17 -2.85
CA LEU A 128 2.34 0.86 -1.95
C LEU A 128 0.98 1.25 -2.55
N LEU A 129 0.88 2.43 -3.16
CA LEU A 129 -0.32 2.85 -3.90
C LEU A 129 -0.62 1.88 -5.06
N ALA A 130 0.41 1.53 -5.83
CA ALA A 130 0.29 0.60 -6.95
C ALA A 130 -0.24 -0.77 -6.50
N ALA A 131 0.39 -1.37 -5.49
CA ALA A 131 -0.01 -2.65 -4.93
C ALA A 131 -1.45 -2.63 -4.39
N THR A 132 -1.83 -1.55 -3.70
CA THR A 132 -3.21 -1.34 -3.24
C THR A 132 -4.18 -1.26 -4.42
N GLY A 133 -3.88 -0.45 -5.44
CA GLY A 133 -4.73 -0.28 -6.61
C GLY A 133 -4.90 -1.58 -7.41
N GLU A 134 -3.82 -2.35 -7.60
CA GLU A 134 -3.88 -3.67 -8.23
C GLU A 134 -4.73 -4.66 -7.45
N ALA A 135 -4.59 -4.69 -6.11
CA ALA A 135 -5.42 -5.54 -5.26
C ALA A 135 -6.91 -5.15 -5.37
N VAL A 136 -7.23 -3.86 -5.31
CA VAL A 136 -8.61 -3.36 -5.44
C VAL A 136 -9.20 -3.67 -6.82
N ARG A 137 -8.42 -3.51 -7.89
CA ARG A 137 -8.82 -3.88 -9.25
C ARG A 137 -9.11 -5.38 -9.33
N ALA A 138 -8.21 -6.23 -8.83
CA ALA A 138 -8.39 -7.68 -8.84
C ALA A 138 -9.58 -8.14 -7.98
N ALA A 139 -9.88 -7.44 -6.89
CA ALA A 139 -11.02 -7.70 -6.02
C ALA A 139 -12.37 -7.22 -6.60
N THR A 140 -12.34 -6.45 -7.70
CA THR A 140 -13.53 -5.90 -8.35
C THR A 140 -13.66 -6.57 -9.71
N PRO A 141 -14.42 -7.68 -9.82
CA PRO A 141 -14.67 -8.29 -11.12
C PRO A 141 -15.27 -7.22 -12.04
N GLY A 142 -14.69 -7.03 -13.22
CA GLY A 142 -15.22 -6.10 -14.20
C GLY A 142 -16.68 -6.47 -14.51
N ASP A 143 -17.52 -5.44 -14.65
CA ASP A 143 -18.79 -5.51 -15.38
C ASP A 143 -18.53 -5.74 -16.88
N ASP A 144 -17.67 -6.71 -17.23
CA ASP A 144 -17.56 -7.24 -18.59
C ASP A 144 -18.72 -8.22 -18.79
N ARG A 145 -19.91 -7.65 -18.96
CA ARG A 145 -21.10 -8.28 -19.54
C ARG A 145 -21.58 -7.50 -20.76
#